data_AF-A0A162TG30-F1
#
_entry.id   AF-A0A162TG30-F1
#
_cell.length_a   1.000
_cell.length_b   1.000
_cell.length_c   1.000
_cell.angle_alpha   90.00
_cell.angle_beta   90.00
_cell.angle_gamma   90.00
#
_symmetry.space_group_name_H-M   'P 1'
#
loop_
_entity.id
_entity.type
_entity.pdbx_description
1 polymer ?
#
loop_
_entity_poly.entity_id
_entity_poly.type
_entity_poly.pdbx_seq_one_letter_code
_entity_poly.pdbx_strand_id
1 'polypeptide(L)'
;MDETDYAHLLQHYKTFYDLPDLVSYQYAMLTNSFVDNEITKLKFIDLLGQQYRGKNGSASCGSLVHVMFVGSDGRNTLAYAGQIQYLFTYSFTHPSNSNIHLTRMVHDHRHVFAYIKWFNTSSDRSREDDGLEFCLPTFSPNSRHCIVPVHRIFLEIATARITTSRNVSKMLVIALPKKLYA
;
A
#
# COMPACT_ATOMS: atom_id res chain seq x y z
N MET A 1 -6.76 -5.12 -13.12
CA MET A 1 -5.53 -5.59 -12.44
C MET A 1 -4.89 -6.60 -13.37
N ASP A 2 -3.58 -6.84 -13.34
CA ASP A 2 -3.07 -8.05 -14.02
C ASP A 2 -3.23 -9.28 -13.09
N GLU A 3 -3.06 -10.48 -13.62
CA GLU A 3 -3.22 -11.73 -12.85
C GLU A 3 -2.25 -11.83 -11.67
N THR A 4 -1.06 -11.24 -11.78
CA THR A 4 -0.04 -11.29 -10.72
C THR A 4 -0.45 -10.41 -9.55
N ASP A 5 -0.90 -9.19 -9.85
CA ASP A 5 -1.45 -8.25 -8.89
C ASP A 5 -2.70 -8.85 -8.21
N TYR A 6 -3.55 -9.57 -8.95
CA TYR A 6 -4.70 -10.26 -8.37
C TYR A 6 -4.29 -11.37 -7.38
N ALA A 7 -3.31 -12.21 -7.73
CA ALA A 7 -2.79 -13.24 -6.81
C ALA A 7 -2.28 -12.63 -5.48
N HIS A 8 -1.67 -11.44 -5.56
CA HIS A 8 -1.28 -10.67 -4.38
C HIS A 8 -2.47 -10.22 -3.53
N LEU A 9 -3.59 -9.81 -4.14
CA LEU A 9 -4.80 -9.40 -3.43
C LEU A 9 -5.44 -10.58 -2.69
N LEU A 10 -5.54 -11.74 -3.34
CA LEU A 10 -6.03 -12.97 -2.73
C LEU A 10 -5.16 -13.35 -1.51
N GLN A 11 -3.84 -13.35 -1.67
CA GLN A 11 -2.92 -13.66 -0.57
C GLN A 11 -3.00 -12.64 0.58
N HIS A 12 -3.22 -11.36 0.25
CA HIS A 12 -3.43 -10.31 1.25
C HIS A 12 -4.63 -10.64 2.13
N TYR A 13 -5.79 -10.96 1.54
CA TYR A 13 -6.99 -11.31 2.29
C TYR A 13 -6.80 -12.55 3.16
N LYS A 14 -6.23 -13.63 2.61
CA LYS A 14 -5.96 -14.85 3.38
C LYS A 14 -5.12 -14.58 4.63
N THR A 15 -4.12 -13.70 4.52
CA THR A 15 -3.16 -13.47 5.61
C THR A 15 -3.65 -12.41 6.60
N PHE A 16 -4.08 -11.25 6.11
CA PHE A 16 -4.38 -10.09 6.97
C PHE A 16 -5.75 -10.17 7.65
N TYR A 17 -6.71 -10.86 7.01
CA TYR A 17 -8.06 -11.00 7.53
C TYR A 17 -8.34 -12.42 8.03
N ASP A 18 -7.32 -13.30 8.06
CA ASP A 18 -7.42 -14.69 8.50
C ASP A 18 -8.56 -15.45 7.80
N LEU A 19 -8.58 -15.36 6.47
CA LEU A 19 -9.57 -16.00 5.60
C LEU A 19 -8.90 -17.11 4.76
N PRO A 20 -8.39 -18.20 5.35
CA PRO A 20 -7.59 -19.21 4.64
C PRO A 20 -8.36 -19.90 3.52
N ASP A 21 -9.67 -20.10 3.71
CA ASP A 21 -10.58 -20.80 2.78
C ASP A 21 -11.00 -19.96 1.57
N LEU A 22 -10.60 -18.68 1.53
CA LEU A 22 -10.91 -17.80 0.42
C LEU A 22 -10.28 -18.32 -0.87
N VAL A 23 -11.05 -18.44 -1.94
CA VAL A 23 -10.53 -18.97 -3.23
C VAL A 23 -10.46 -17.90 -4.30
N SER A 24 -9.88 -18.27 -5.44
CA SER A 24 -9.85 -17.41 -6.61
C SER A 24 -11.21 -17.32 -7.32
N TYR A 25 -11.51 -16.21 -8.00
CA TYR A 25 -12.68 -16.07 -8.90
C TYR A 25 -12.84 -17.23 -9.90
N GLN A 26 -11.74 -17.89 -10.28
CA GLN A 26 -11.78 -19.09 -11.14
C GLN A 26 -12.59 -20.24 -10.54
N TYR A 27 -12.76 -20.26 -9.22
CA TYR A 27 -13.54 -21.24 -8.48
C TYR A 27 -14.84 -20.66 -7.91
N ALA A 28 -15.28 -19.49 -8.39
CA ALA A 28 -16.50 -18.82 -7.92
C ALA A 28 -17.76 -19.70 -8.03
N MET A 29 -17.80 -20.66 -8.96
CA MET A 29 -18.92 -21.61 -9.09
C MET A 29 -18.97 -22.67 -7.97
N LEU A 30 -17.88 -22.85 -7.22
CA LEU A 30 -17.75 -23.88 -6.19
C LEU A 30 -17.98 -23.33 -4.78
N THR A 31 -17.95 -22.01 -4.60
CA THR A 31 -18.09 -21.38 -3.29
C THR A 31 -18.59 -19.94 -3.40
N ASN A 32 -19.37 -19.53 -2.41
CA ASN A 32 -19.84 -18.16 -2.28
C ASN A 32 -18.76 -17.22 -1.69
N SER A 33 -17.53 -17.71 -1.51
CA SER A 33 -16.44 -17.00 -0.82
C SER A 33 -15.18 -17.02 -1.66
N PHE A 34 -15.09 -16.05 -2.56
CA PHE A 34 -13.97 -15.90 -3.47
C PHE A 34 -13.55 -14.43 -3.58
N VAL A 35 -12.32 -14.20 -4.01
CA VAL A 35 -11.86 -12.87 -4.42
C VAL A 35 -12.19 -12.72 -5.90
N ASP A 36 -13.16 -11.88 -6.24
CA ASP A 36 -13.38 -11.36 -7.60
C ASP A 36 -12.11 -10.69 -8.17
N ASN A 37 -11.88 -10.79 -9.48
CA ASN A 37 -10.80 -10.10 -10.18
C ASN A 37 -11.19 -8.69 -10.66
N GLU A 38 -12.46 -8.30 -10.51
CA GLU A 38 -12.92 -6.95 -10.79
C GLU A 38 -12.58 -5.97 -9.66
N ILE A 39 -11.93 -4.87 -10.02
CA ILE A 39 -11.63 -3.76 -9.10
C ILE A 39 -12.15 -2.45 -9.69
N THR A 40 -12.70 -1.58 -8.84
CA THR A 40 -13.06 -0.22 -9.28
C THR A 40 -11.90 0.72 -8.99
N LYS A 41 -11.21 1.19 -10.03
CA LYS A 41 -10.11 2.16 -9.86
C LYS A 41 -10.63 3.53 -9.44
N LEU A 42 -9.93 4.15 -8.50
CA LEU A 42 -10.22 5.51 -8.02
C LEU A 42 -9.28 6.52 -8.67
N LYS A 43 -9.79 7.73 -8.90
CA LYS A 43 -8.98 8.86 -9.39
C LYS A 43 -8.05 9.38 -8.29
N PHE A 44 -8.61 9.61 -7.11
CA PHE A 44 -7.90 10.04 -5.92
C PHE A 44 -8.63 9.54 -4.66
N ILE A 45 -7.97 9.66 -3.52
CA ILE A 45 -8.57 9.56 -2.19
C ILE A 45 -8.23 10.81 -1.40
N ASP A 46 -9.09 11.18 -0.46
CA ASP A 46 -8.78 12.16 0.57
C ASP A 46 -8.52 11.42 1.87
N LEU A 47 -7.35 11.64 2.47
CA LEU A 47 -7.03 11.15 3.80
C LEU A 47 -6.57 12.34 4.65
N LEU A 48 -7.35 12.66 5.67
CA LEU A 48 -7.06 13.74 6.62
C LEU A 48 -6.84 15.10 5.93
N GLY A 49 -7.64 15.41 4.90
CA GLY A 49 -7.56 16.67 4.15
C GLY A 49 -6.43 16.75 3.13
N GLN A 50 -5.72 15.64 2.91
CA GLN A 50 -4.69 15.51 1.89
C GLN A 50 -5.18 14.59 0.78
N GLN A 51 -5.09 15.08 -0.46
CA GLN A 51 -5.43 14.28 -1.63
C GLN A 51 -4.24 13.44 -2.10
N TYR A 52 -4.47 12.15 -2.27
CA TYR A 52 -3.52 11.20 -2.84
C TYR A 52 -4.07 10.65 -4.15
N ARG A 53 -3.21 10.58 -5.17
CA ARG A 53 -3.57 10.11 -6.51
C ARG A 53 -2.67 8.98 -6.98
N GLY A 54 -3.25 8.06 -7.73
CA GLY A 54 -2.47 7.10 -8.51
C GLY A 54 -1.90 7.72 -9.78
N LYS A 55 -0.92 7.07 -10.39
CA LYS A 55 -0.43 7.39 -11.74
C LYS A 55 -1.53 7.25 -12.79
N ASN A 56 -2.41 6.24 -12.64
CA ASN A 56 -3.58 5.97 -13.50
C ASN A 56 -3.31 6.06 -15.02
N GLY A 57 -2.11 5.68 -15.47
CA GLY A 57 -1.71 5.75 -16.88
C GLY A 57 -1.46 7.16 -17.44
N SER A 58 -1.59 8.21 -16.62
CA SER A 58 -1.24 9.57 -17.00
C SER A 58 0.28 9.79 -17.01
N ALA A 59 0.72 10.82 -17.74
CA ALA A 59 2.11 11.28 -17.69
C ALA A 59 2.51 11.86 -16.31
N SER A 60 1.53 12.13 -15.44
CA SER A 60 1.78 12.63 -14.09
C SER A 60 2.31 11.52 -13.17
N CYS A 61 3.22 11.89 -12.27
CA CYS A 61 3.63 11.00 -11.20
C CYS A 61 2.47 10.80 -10.21
N GLY A 62 2.22 9.54 -9.83
CA GLY A 62 1.37 9.25 -8.68
C GLY A 62 2.00 9.79 -7.40
N SER A 63 1.17 10.00 -6.37
CA SER A 63 1.62 10.53 -5.08
C SER A 63 2.72 9.67 -4.48
N LEU A 64 3.72 10.34 -3.92
CA LEU A 64 4.79 9.72 -3.15
C LEU A 64 4.37 9.72 -1.69
N VAL A 65 4.55 8.58 -1.01
CA VAL A 65 4.02 8.39 0.34
C VAL A 65 4.96 7.62 1.24
N HIS A 66 4.88 7.90 2.54
CA HIS A 66 5.27 6.98 3.59
C HIS A 66 4.07 6.13 4.01
N VAL A 67 4.30 4.83 4.07
CA VAL A 67 3.34 3.86 4.61
C VAL A 67 3.91 3.25 5.87
N MET A 68 3.09 3.20 6.92
CA MET A 68 3.48 2.59 8.18
C MET A 68 3.09 1.11 8.25
N PHE A 69 4.05 0.30 8.69
CA PHE A 69 3.86 -1.10 9.04
C PHE A 69 4.27 -1.32 10.49
N VAL A 70 3.48 -2.11 11.20
CA VAL A 70 3.85 -2.59 12.53
C VAL A 70 4.89 -3.70 12.34
N GLY A 71 6.02 -3.58 13.04
CA GLY A 71 7.10 -4.55 13.05
C GLY A 71 6.66 -5.87 13.69
N SER A 72 7.46 -6.92 13.49
CA SER A 72 7.14 -8.27 13.98
C SER A 72 7.07 -8.37 15.51
N ASP A 73 7.67 -7.44 16.23
CA ASP A 73 7.61 -7.35 17.70
C ASP A 73 6.36 -6.62 18.23
N GLY A 74 5.53 -6.07 17.33
CA GLY A 74 4.33 -5.30 17.67
C GLY A 74 4.60 -3.94 18.31
N ARG A 75 5.87 -3.57 18.54
CA ARG A 75 6.28 -2.38 19.29
C ARG A 75 6.87 -1.31 18.39
N ASN A 76 7.60 -1.74 17.35
CA ASN A 76 8.21 -0.83 16.41
C ASN A 76 7.29 -0.56 15.22
N THR A 77 7.21 0.69 14.79
CA THR A 77 6.52 1.06 13.56
C THR A 77 7.55 1.48 12.53
N LEU A 78 7.54 0.84 11.37
CA LEU A 78 8.46 1.11 10.27
C LEU A 78 7.73 1.88 9.18
N ALA A 79 8.31 2.99 8.73
CA ALA A 79 7.82 3.73 7.58
C ALA A 79 8.60 3.29 6.33
N TYR A 80 7.89 3.09 5.23
CA TYR A 80 8.49 2.79 3.93
C TYR A 80 8.04 3.79 2.89
N ALA A 81 9.01 4.31 2.14
CA ALA A 81 8.77 5.21 1.04
C ALA A 81 8.37 4.47 -0.24
N GLY A 82 7.33 4.97 -0.90
CA GLY A 82 6.88 4.42 -2.19
C GLY A 82 6.05 5.40 -2.99
N GLN A 83 5.67 4.95 -4.20
CA GLN A 83 4.80 5.68 -5.10
C GLN A 83 3.50 4.91 -5.36
N ILE A 84 2.37 5.60 -5.19
CA ILE A 84 1.06 5.07 -5.54
C ILE A 84 0.95 4.96 -7.06
N GLN A 85 0.79 3.74 -7.57
CA GLN A 85 0.58 3.49 -8.99
C GLN A 85 -0.91 3.61 -9.36
N TYR A 86 -1.79 3.04 -8.55
CA TYR A 86 -3.23 3.17 -8.70
C TYR A 86 -3.92 2.93 -7.36
N LEU A 87 -5.14 3.48 -7.26
CA LEU A 87 -6.03 3.33 -6.12
C LEU A 87 -7.23 2.51 -6.58
N PHE A 88 -7.80 1.68 -5.70
CA PHE A 88 -8.99 0.92 -6.04
C PHE A 88 -9.84 0.59 -4.84
N THR A 89 -11.13 0.44 -5.07
CA THR A 89 -12.04 -0.19 -4.11
C THR A 89 -12.23 -1.65 -4.46
N TYR A 90 -12.39 -2.43 -3.41
CA TYR A 90 -12.70 -3.83 -3.50
C TYR A 90 -13.82 -4.18 -2.54
N SER A 91 -14.83 -4.87 -3.06
CA SER A 91 -15.93 -5.37 -2.26
C SER A 91 -15.86 -6.89 -2.19
N PHE A 92 -16.06 -7.43 -0.99
CA PHE A 92 -16.08 -8.86 -0.75
C PHE A 92 -17.47 -9.26 -0.26
N THR A 93 -17.96 -10.44 -0.65
CA THR A 93 -19.20 -10.99 -0.08
C THR A 93 -18.80 -12.12 0.88
N HIS A 94 -19.05 -11.92 2.17
CA HIS A 94 -18.63 -12.86 3.21
C HIS A 94 -19.54 -14.10 3.26
N PRO A 95 -19.01 -15.34 3.49
CA PRO A 95 -19.84 -16.51 3.74
C PRO A 95 -20.63 -16.36 5.04
N SER A 96 -21.94 -16.55 5.01
CA SER A 96 -22.86 -16.26 6.13
C SER A 96 -22.64 -17.05 7.44
N ASN A 97 -21.62 -17.92 7.55
CA ASN A 97 -21.53 -18.97 8.58
C ASN A 97 -20.27 -18.94 9.49
N SER A 98 -19.44 -17.90 9.52
CA SER A 98 -18.31 -17.83 10.46
C SER A 98 -18.66 -17.09 11.77
N ASN A 99 -18.10 -17.58 12.88
CA ASN A 99 -18.45 -17.17 14.24
C ASN A 99 -18.41 -15.64 14.48
N ILE A 100 -19.48 -15.16 15.10
CA ILE A 100 -19.97 -13.77 15.19
C ILE A 100 -19.13 -12.84 16.13
N HIS A 101 -17.91 -13.22 16.50
CA HIS A 101 -17.10 -12.45 17.45
C HIS A 101 -15.95 -11.62 16.83
N LEU A 102 -15.46 -11.96 15.63
CA LEU A 102 -14.58 -11.08 14.84
C LEU A 102 -15.35 -10.21 13.81
N THR A 103 -16.63 -10.49 13.61
CA THR A 103 -17.48 -9.96 12.54
C THR A 103 -17.85 -8.49 12.68
N ARG A 104 -17.67 -7.87 13.85
CA ARG A 104 -18.17 -6.51 14.11
C ARG A 104 -17.33 -5.39 13.46
N MET A 105 -16.09 -5.66 13.02
CA MET A 105 -15.26 -4.68 12.30
C MET A 105 -15.41 -4.72 10.77
N VAL A 106 -16.22 -5.64 10.24
CA VAL A 106 -16.36 -5.92 8.78
C VAL A 106 -17.68 -5.35 8.22
N HIS A 107 -18.45 -4.61 9.01
CA HIS A 107 -19.75 -4.05 8.61
C HIS A 107 -19.60 -2.75 7.79
N ASP A 108 -18.97 -2.84 6.62
CA ASP A 108 -19.37 -2.22 5.35
C ASP A 108 -18.38 -2.68 4.28
N HIS A 109 -18.83 -3.51 3.33
CA HIS A 109 -17.98 -4.42 2.55
C HIS A 109 -17.27 -3.72 1.37
N ARG A 110 -16.63 -2.58 1.61
CA ARG A 110 -15.85 -1.88 0.57
C ARG A 110 -14.54 -1.36 1.14
N HIS A 111 -13.49 -2.12 0.90
CA HIS A 111 -12.13 -1.73 1.26
C HIS A 111 -11.53 -0.84 0.18
N VAL A 112 -10.73 0.14 0.60
CA VAL A 112 -9.96 0.98 -0.31
C VAL A 112 -8.48 0.63 -0.16
N PHE A 113 -7.84 0.31 -1.27
CA PHE A 113 -6.43 -0.05 -1.34
C PHE A 113 -5.66 0.89 -2.27
N ALA A 114 -4.37 1.01 -1.97
CA ALA A 114 -3.37 1.57 -2.85
C ALA A 114 -2.44 0.44 -3.32
N TYR A 115 -2.15 0.43 -4.62
CA TYR A 115 -1.03 -0.32 -5.16
C TYR A 115 0.21 0.57 -5.17
N ILE A 116 1.25 0.19 -4.42
CA ILE A 116 2.43 0.99 -4.18
C ILE A 116 3.66 0.24 -4.70
N LYS A 117 4.46 0.95 -5.51
CA LYS A 117 5.83 0.52 -5.80
C LYS A 117 6.77 1.13 -4.77
N TRP A 118 7.50 0.29 -4.08
CA TRP A 118 8.42 0.67 -3.01
C TRP A 118 9.75 1.12 -3.58
N PHE A 119 10.34 2.16 -3.02
CA PHE A 119 11.73 2.48 -3.32
C PHE A 119 12.65 1.47 -2.64
N ASN A 120 13.72 1.06 -3.33
CA ASN A 120 14.69 0.17 -2.72
C ASN A 120 15.39 0.86 -1.55
N THR A 121 15.44 0.17 -0.41
CA THR A 121 16.15 0.65 0.78
C THR A 121 17.64 0.81 0.49
N SER A 122 18.23 1.92 0.89
CA SER A 122 19.69 2.04 0.90
C SER A 122 20.26 1.27 2.10
N SER A 123 21.41 0.61 1.90
CA SER A 123 22.20 0.07 3.03
C SER A 123 22.87 1.17 3.84
N ASP A 124 22.98 2.38 3.29
CA ASP A 124 23.61 3.50 3.94
C ASP A 124 22.59 4.25 4.82
N ARG A 125 22.65 3.96 6.11
CA ARG A 125 21.84 4.57 7.17
C ARG A 125 22.58 5.66 7.94
N SER A 126 23.74 6.12 7.46
CA SER A 126 24.66 7.01 8.20
C SER A 126 24.08 8.35 8.66
N ARG A 127 22.89 8.73 8.18
CA ARG A 127 22.20 9.99 8.51
C ARG A 127 20.75 9.81 8.96
N GLU A 128 20.35 8.61 9.35
CA GLU A 128 19.01 8.40 9.95
C GLU A 128 18.84 9.22 11.24
N ASP A 129 19.90 9.37 12.04
CA ASP A 129 19.91 10.18 13.26
C ASP A 129 19.69 11.68 12.99
N ASP A 130 20.02 12.16 11.78
CA ASP A 130 19.73 13.54 11.34
C ASP A 130 18.28 13.70 10.84
N GLY A 131 17.46 12.66 10.92
CA GLY A 131 16.10 12.61 10.37
C GLY A 131 16.04 12.53 8.85
N LEU A 132 17.16 12.19 8.19
CA LEU A 132 17.25 12.10 6.73
C LEU A 132 17.15 10.63 6.27
N GLU A 133 16.14 10.33 5.47
CA GLU A 133 15.95 9.01 4.87
C GLU A 133 16.53 8.98 3.45
N PHE A 134 17.30 7.93 3.15
CA PHE A 134 17.87 7.69 1.83
C PHE A 134 17.38 6.37 1.23
N CYS A 135 16.88 6.44 0.00
CA CYS A 135 16.54 5.28 -0.83
C CYS A 135 17.38 5.27 -2.11
N LEU A 136 17.35 4.14 -2.82
CA LEU A 136 17.82 4.09 -4.19
C LEU A 136 16.73 4.65 -5.13
N PRO A 137 17.10 5.28 -6.27
CA PRO A 137 16.15 5.85 -7.23
C PRO A 137 15.44 4.77 -8.09
N THR A 138 15.41 3.52 -7.62
CA THR A 138 14.82 2.37 -8.31
C THR A 138 13.76 1.72 -7.44
N PHE A 139 12.75 1.12 -8.08
CA PHE A 139 11.70 0.41 -7.37
C PHE A 139 12.11 -1.03 -7.06
N SER A 140 11.63 -1.53 -5.93
CA SER A 140 11.67 -2.95 -5.58
C SER A 140 10.75 -3.77 -6.49
N PRO A 141 11.00 -5.09 -6.64
CA PRO A 141 10.09 -5.99 -7.34
C PRO A 141 8.69 -5.98 -6.73
N ASN A 142 7.67 -6.22 -7.58
CA ASN A 142 6.28 -6.33 -7.14
C ASN A 142 6.11 -7.53 -6.18
N SER A 143 5.30 -7.37 -5.15
CA SER A 143 4.95 -8.44 -4.21
C SER A 143 3.58 -8.19 -3.58
N ARG A 144 3.10 -9.13 -2.75
CA ARG A 144 1.87 -8.95 -1.95
C ARG A 144 1.88 -7.69 -1.06
N HIS A 145 3.07 -7.20 -0.70
CA HIS A 145 3.24 -6.00 0.11
C HIS A 145 3.01 -4.71 -0.68
N CYS A 146 2.86 -4.78 -2.01
CA CYS A 146 2.47 -3.63 -2.83
C CYS A 146 1.01 -3.25 -2.66
N ILE A 147 0.15 -4.16 -2.17
CA ILE A 147 -1.27 -3.86 -1.90
C ILE A 147 -1.41 -3.47 -0.44
N VAL A 148 -1.77 -2.21 -0.22
CA VAL A 148 -1.83 -1.61 1.11
C VAL A 148 -3.20 -0.98 1.32
N PRO A 149 -3.87 -1.25 2.46
CA PRO A 149 -5.05 -0.49 2.86
C PRO A 149 -4.71 0.99 2.98
N VAL A 150 -5.53 1.88 2.42
CA VAL A 150 -5.19 3.31 2.35
C VAL A 150 -5.02 3.97 3.71
N HIS A 151 -5.64 3.44 4.77
CA HIS A 151 -5.46 3.94 6.14
C HIS A 151 -4.05 3.76 6.69
N ARG A 152 -3.19 2.96 6.05
CA ARG A 152 -1.76 2.83 6.41
C ARG A 152 -0.87 3.89 5.77
N ILE A 153 -1.40 4.67 4.81
CA ILE A 153 -0.71 5.83 4.23
C ILE A 153 -0.64 6.89 5.33
N PHE A 154 0.59 7.27 5.69
CA PHE A 154 0.81 8.17 6.81
C PHE A 154 1.07 9.60 6.38
N LEU A 155 2.04 9.81 5.47
CA LEU A 155 2.48 11.14 5.02
C LEU A 155 2.72 11.14 3.53
N GLU A 156 2.48 12.30 2.90
CA GLU A 156 3.05 12.62 1.60
C GLU A 156 4.55 12.89 1.77
N ILE A 157 5.34 12.54 0.76
CA ILE A 157 6.78 12.78 0.77
C ILE A 157 7.22 13.55 -0.46
N ALA A 158 8.30 14.31 -0.31
CA ALA A 158 9.08 14.84 -1.42
C ALA A 158 10.37 14.03 -1.58
N THR A 159 10.84 13.92 -2.83
CA THR A 159 12.08 13.21 -3.14
C THR A 159 13.03 14.09 -3.94
N ALA A 160 14.32 14.05 -3.61
CA ALA A 160 15.36 14.73 -4.36
C ALA A 160 16.46 13.73 -4.74
N ARG A 161 16.90 13.75 -6.00
CA ARG A 161 18.02 12.93 -6.46
C ARG A 161 19.33 13.63 -6.11
N ILE A 162 20.23 12.91 -5.45
CA ILE A 162 21.52 13.42 -5.00
C ILE A 162 22.61 12.50 -5.50
N THR A 163 23.65 13.06 -6.09
CA THR A 163 24.87 12.33 -6.44
C THR A 163 25.90 12.59 -5.36
N THR A 164 26.39 11.53 -4.73
CA THR A 164 27.44 11.63 -3.71
C THR A 164 28.79 11.93 -4.36
N SER A 165 29.78 12.34 -3.55
CA SER A 165 31.16 12.55 -4.01
C SER A 165 31.81 11.30 -4.64
N ARG A 166 31.25 10.11 -4.37
CA ARG A 166 31.66 8.83 -4.95
C ARG A 166 30.90 8.48 -6.25
N ASN A 167 30.21 9.43 -6.87
CA ASN A 167 29.34 9.23 -8.05
C ASN A 167 28.21 8.20 -7.86
N VAL A 168 27.83 7.92 -6.60
CA VAL A 168 26.68 7.08 -6.32
C VAL A 168 25.42 7.95 -6.28
N SER A 169 24.45 7.62 -7.12
CA SER A 169 23.13 8.26 -7.14
C SER A 169 22.25 7.71 -6.02
N LYS A 170 21.79 8.59 -5.14
CA LYS A 170 20.82 8.32 -4.08
C LYS A 170 19.58 9.19 -4.27
N MET A 171 18.53 8.83 -3.56
CA MET A 171 17.32 9.63 -3.45
C MET A 171 17.08 9.96 -1.99
N LEU A 172 17.11 11.25 -1.67
CA LEU A 172 16.68 11.76 -0.38
C LEU A 172 15.16 11.76 -0.33
N VAL A 173 14.60 11.30 0.78
CA VAL A 173 13.17 11.29 1.07
C VAL A 173 12.90 12.23 2.23
N ILE A 174 11.94 13.14 2.06
CA ILE A 174 11.55 14.12 3.07
C ILE A 174 10.04 13.99 3.27
N ALA A 175 9.63 13.69 4.50
CA ALA A 175 8.22 13.67 4.84
C ALA A 175 7.65 15.10 4.91
N LEU A 176 6.51 15.33 4.25
CA LEU A 176 5.85 16.61 4.26
C LEU A 176 4.93 16.72 5.49
N PRO A 177 4.87 17.89 6.14
CA PRO A 177 3.96 18.09 7.26
C PRO A 177 2.51 17.91 6.83
N LYS A 178 1.70 17.28 7.69
CA LYS A 178 0.25 17.17 7.46
C LYS A 178 -0.35 18.57 7.47
N LYS A 179 -1.21 18.86 6.50
CA LYS A 179 -2.06 20.04 6.57
C LYS A 179 -3.06 19.84 7.70
N LEU A 180 -2.85 20.55 8.80
CA LEU A 180 -3.87 20.71 9.84
C LEU A 180 -4.78 21.85 9.37
N TYR A 181 -5.97 21.51 8.92
CA TYR A 181 -7.01 22.54 8.72
C TYR A 181 -7.60 22.84 10.10
N ALA A 182 -7.58 24.12 10.47
CA ALA A 182 -8.23 24.66 11.67
C ALA A 182 -9.71 24.94 11.40
#